data_AF-A0A850ATH9-F1
#
_entry.id   AF-A0A850ATH9-F1
#
_cell.length_a   1.000
_cell.length_b   1.000
_cell.length_c   1.000
_cell.angle_alpha   90.00
_cell.angle_beta   90.00
_cell.angle_gamma   90.00
#
_symmetry.space_group_name_H-M   'P 1'
#
loop_
_entity.id
_entity.type
_entity.pdbx_description
1 polymer ?
#
loop_
_entity_poly.entity_id
_entity_poly.type
_entity_poly.pdbx_seq_one_letter_code
_entity_poly.pdbx_strand_id
1 'polypeptide(L)'
;MMVGEWALESSLTIVSLYITPHPPRLLPGTNLKVRVKMLDENNRLHPYNLNDPFIWTSSNPGVATAAGDYIHGAGLGSATVTVQTETLPLSGSAPVEVVQDFESSNAPSKTVKVALVLQNPVTGNGQRLHQRFNWINPMFLVSQLKEEFYTASDGVINFTMVDTLDDPFLFTRYYGEFITLDSLVAYYSQPGWPKLVNALNAGQLQFDYNALIDFYDLCTRRDNGEIDEVWVYAHPYASMYESRLAGQNAFWWNSPPLTNTSCIKLLSIMGFNYERGVPEAMESMGHRAESALWAAFGRWNVHHPDPNAWEIYTTIDKEIPGKGQVGNIHYPVNGLSDYDFSNTRYVITYADNWKRYPYLLDQTRTVNCLEWNCSHLGYMRWWYSHLPRFTGVSDSTLNNWWMYFIDYEAAVDSALAHAGIVGIPQPLEGRPLPRAFLLEQNYPNPFNPATTIRFSLPQAGLVKLKIFDVLGREVKTLLNERINSGEYSLEFDASGLASGIYFYRLSVTPPFKGGRVGVQTRKMVVMK
;
A
#
# COMPACT_ATOMS: atom_id res chain seq x y z
N MET A 1 -9.40 60.56 6.18
CA MET A 1 -10.36 59.75 6.95
C MET A 1 -10.42 58.42 6.22
N MET A 2 -9.76 57.38 6.74
CA MET A 2 -9.73 56.05 6.13
C MET A 2 -10.88 55.21 6.69
N VAL A 3 -11.62 54.54 5.81
CA VAL A 3 -12.46 53.39 6.15
C VAL A 3 -11.91 52.23 5.33
N GLY A 4 -11.37 51.23 6.01
CA GLY A 4 -10.77 50.05 5.40
C GLY A 4 -11.81 49.00 5.06
N GLU A 5 -11.61 48.32 3.93
CA GLU A 5 -12.33 47.10 3.56
C GLU A 5 -11.44 45.87 3.78
N TRP A 6 -12.06 44.88 4.40
CA TRP A 6 -11.48 43.68 5.00
C TRP A 6 -11.36 42.56 3.96
N ALA A 7 -10.28 41.77 4.04
CA ALA A 7 -10.08 40.59 3.21
C ALA A 7 -10.62 39.35 3.93
N LEU A 8 -11.42 38.52 3.25
CA LEU A 8 -11.89 37.22 3.77
C LEU A 8 -10.80 36.19 3.51
N GLU A 9 -10.03 35.84 4.54
CA GLU A 9 -9.23 34.62 4.52
C GLU A 9 -10.20 33.43 4.56
N SER A 10 -10.08 32.46 3.64
CA SER A 10 -10.67 31.15 3.88
C SER A 10 -9.89 30.52 5.03
N SER A 11 -10.31 30.78 6.26
CA SER A 11 -9.72 30.26 7.47
C SER A 11 -9.92 28.76 7.50
N LEU A 12 -8.84 27.99 7.60
CA LEU A 12 -8.94 26.62 8.08
C LEU A 12 -9.28 26.72 9.56
N THR A 13 -10.57 26.59 9.90
CA THR A 13 -11.01 26.64 11.28
C THR A 13 -10.72 25.30 11.93
N ILE A 14 -9.64 25.24 12.72
CA ILE A 14 -9.39 24.12 13.61
C ILE A 14 -10.33 24.24 14.81
N VAL A 15 -11.13 23.22 15.04
CA VAL A 15 -12.15 23.20 16.10
C VAL A 15 -11.72 22.42 17.32
N SER A 16 -10.83 21.43 17.17
CA SER A 16 -10.35 20.61 18.28
C SER A 16 -9.05 19.86 17.97
N LEU A 17 -8.48 19.23 18.99
CA LEU A 17 -7.43 18.25 18.86
C LEU A 17 -8.01 16.83 18.83
N TYR A 18 -7.30 15.90 18.18
CA TYR A 18 -7.71 14.50 18.06
C TYR A 18 -6.53 13.57 18.39
N ILE A 19 -6.77 12.60 19.27
CA ILE A 19 -5.74 11.66 19.75
C ILE A 19 -5.89 10.34 18.98
N THR A 20 -4.81 9.88 18.34
CA THR A 20 -4.75 8.58 17.63
C THR A 20 -3.73 7.64 18.24
N PRO A 21 -3.98 6.30 18.27
CA PRO A 21 -5.20 5.63 17.80
C PRO A 21 -6.41 5.92 18.71
N HIS A 22 -7.61 5.86 18.14
CA HIS A 22 -8.85 6.26 18.82
C HIS A 22 -9.91 5.13 18.81
N PRO A 23 -10.58 4.86 19.94
CA PRO A 23 -10.20 5.29 21.30
C PRO A 23 -8.92 4.56 21.75
N PRO A 24 -8.01 5.19 22.52
CA PRO A 24 -6.83 4.50 23.03
C PRO A 24 -7.19 3.31 23.92
N ARG A 25 -6.53 2.18 23.70
CA ARG A 25 -6.72 0.96 24.50
C ARG A 25 -5.38 0.37 24.90
N LEU A 26 -5.24 0.02 26.18
CA LEU A 26 -3.98 -0.42 26.78
C LEU A 26 -4.16 -1.63 27.71
N LEU A 27 -3.03 -2.22 28.09
CA LEU A 27 -2.92 -3.18 29.19
C LEU A 27 -2.28 -2.51 30.41
N PRO A 28 -2.55 -2.98 31.64
CA PRO A 28 -1.87 -2.48 32.84
C PRO A 28 -0.35 -2.55 32.71
N GLY A 29 0.33 -1.48 33.10
CA GLY A 29 1.79 -1.33 33.06
C GLY A 29 2.38 -0.99 31.70
N THR A 30 1.58 -0.89 30.63
CA THR A 30 2.08 -0.63 29.27
C THR A 30 1.97 0.83 28.87
N ASN A 31 2.79 1.22 27.89
CA ASN A 31 2.74 2.54 27.24
C ASN A 31 2.29 2.39 25.79
N LEU A 32 1.35 3.24 25.39
CA LEU A 32 0.90 3.39 24.01
C LEU A 32 1.42 4.72 23.47
N LYS A 33 2.20 4.67 22.39
CA LYS A 33 2.55 5.88 21.65
C LYS A 33 1.30 6.42 20.96
N VAL A 34 1.01 7.70 21.15
CA VAL A 34 -0.11 8.40 20.53
C VAL A 34 0.39 9.53 19.64
N ARG A 35 -0.45 9.96 18.69
CA ARG A 35 -0.25 11.19 17.92
C ARG A 35 -1.42 12.13 18.19
N VAL A 36 -1.13 13.41 18.27
CA VAL A 36 -2.14 14.47 18.33
C VAL A 36 -2.26 15.09 16.95
N LYS A 37 -3.48 15.16 16.44
CA LYS A 37 -3.85 15.79 15.16
C LYS A 37 -4.80 16.94 15.41
N MET A 38 -4.90 17.85 14.44
CA MET A 38 -5.88 18.93 14.45
C MET A 38 -7.11 18.51 13.67
N LEU A 39 -8.29 18.75 14.21
CA LEU A 39 -9.57 18.48 13.56
C LEU A 39 -10.19 19.80 13.10
N ASP A 40 -10.59 19.88 11.83
CA ASP A 40 -11.33 21.04 11.33
C ASP A 40 -12.85 20.89 11.50
N GLU A 41 -13.58 21.98 11.23
CA GLU A 41 -15.05 22.06 11.28
C GLU A 41 -15.78 21.05 10.38
N ASN A 42 -15.08 20.45 9.41
CA ASN A 42 -15.58 19.42 8.51
C ASN A 42 -15.14 18.00 8.91
N ASN A 43 -14.64 17.82 10.14
CA ASN A 43 -14.12 16.58 10.68
C ASN A 43 -12.91 15.99 9.92
N ARG A 44 -12.08 16.85 9.29
CA ARG A 44 -10.85 16.39 8.64
C ARG A 44 -9.67 16.51 9.57
N LEU A 45 -8.83 15.49 9.54
CA LEU A 45 -7.62 15.41 10.36
C LEU A 45 -6.44 16.02 9.62
N HIS A 46 -5.73 16.90 10.31
CA HIS A 46 -4.51 17.56 9.83
C HIS A 46 -3.35 17.26 10.78
N PRO A 47 -2.11 17.18 10.27
CA PRO A 47 -0.93 17.07 11.13
C PRO A 47 -0.87 18.25 12.10
N TYR A 48 -0.54 18.01 13.36
CA TYR A 48 -0.27 19.09 14.29
C TYR A 48 1.01 19.81 13.87
N ASN A 49 0.88 21.08 13.48
CA ASN A 49 1.98 21.91 12.97
C ASN A 49 2.11 23.23 13.75
N LEU A 50 1.43 23.34 14.89
CA LEU A 50 1.53 24.48 15.79
C LEU A 50 2.73 24.27 16.70
N ASN A 51 3.55 25.30 16.89
CA ASN A 51 4.68 25.24 17.82
C ASN A 51 4.23 25.60 19.25
N ASP A 52 3.10 25.02 19.68
CA ASP A 52 2.49 25.21 21.00
C ASP A 52 2.56 23.87 21.76
N PRO A 53 3.14 23.80 22.97
CA PRO A 53 3.24 22.55 23.70
C PRO A 53 1.88 22.00 24.17
N PHE A 54 1.88 20.72 24.54
CA PHE A 54 0.69 20.04 25.05
C PHE A 54 0.69 19.93 26.57
N ILE A 55 -0.43 20.32 27.18
CA ILE A 55 -0.79 19.99 28.55
C ILE A 55 -1.73 18.78 28.52
N TRP A 56 -1.35 17.74 29.26
CA TRP A 56 -2.14 16.52 29.39
C TRP A 56 -2.80 16.44 30.75
N THR A 57 -4.06 16.02 30.78
CA THR A 57 -4.79 15.71 32.01
C THR A 57 -5.52 14.38 31.88
N SER A 58 -5.78 13.73 33.02
CA SER A 58 -6.56 12.49 33.09
C SER A 58 -7.65 12.63 34.13
N SER A 59 -8.87 12.20 33.77
CA SER A 59 -10.00 12.14 34.70
C SER A 59 -9.79 11.09 35.81
N ASN A 60 -8.93 10.10 35.59
CA ASN A 60 -8.58 9.08 36.56
C ASN A 60 -7.13 8.59 36.37
N PRO A 61 -6.15 9.27 37.02
CA PRO A 61 -4.75 8.89 36.95
C PRO A 61 -4.42 7.48 37.48
N GLY A 62 -5.30 6.89 38.30
CA GLY A 62 -5.15 5.50 38.76
C GLY A 62 -5.44 4.46 37.68
N VAL A 63 -6.11 4.86 36.59
CA VAL A 63 -6.38 4.03 35.42
C VAL A 63 -5.42 4.35 34.29
N ALA A 64 -5.33 5.63 33.90
CA ALA A 64 -4.42 6.04 32.83
C ALA A 64 -3.86 7.44 33.06
N THR A 65 -2.60 7.64 32.66
CA THR A 65 -1.94 8.96 32.61
C THR A 65 -1.44 9.22 31.20
N ALA A 66 -1.19 10.48 30.86
CA ALA A 66 -0.65 10.86 29.56
C ALA A 66 0.42 11.94 29.72
N ALA A 67 1.51 11.82 28.97
CA ALA A 67 2.61 12.77 28.96
C ALA A 67 3.42 12.62 27.67
N GLY A 68 3.85 13.76 27.09
CA GLY A 68 4.55 13.77 25.81
C GLY A 68 3.72 13.11 24.72
N ASP A 69 4.29 12.09 24.07
CA ASP A 69 3.65 11.32 23.00
C ASP A 69 3.08 9.97 23.49
N TYR A 70 2.85 9.82 24.80
CA TYR A 70 2.49 8.52 25.39
C TYR A 70 1.28 8.61 26.32
N ILE A 71 0.45 7.57 26.25
CA ILE A 71 -0.52 7.22 27.28
C ILE A 71 0.03 6.00 28.04
N HIS A 72 0.00 6.05 29.36
CA HIS A 72 0.39 4.96 30.25
C HIS A 72 -0.86 4.34 30.88
N GLY A 73 -1.00 3.03 30.80
CA GLY A 73 -2.07 2.28 31.46
C GLY A 73 -1.62 1.88 32.87
N ALA A 74 -2.16 2.50 33.90
CA ALA A 74 -1.79 2.23 35.30
C ALA A 74 -2.58 1.07 35.90
N GLY A 75 -3.91 1.07 35.75
CA GLY A 75 -4.81 0.11 36.39
C GLY A 75 -6.06 -0.14 35.56
N LEU A 76 -6.72 -1.28 35.79
CA LEU A 76 -7.90 -1.67 35.03
C LEU A 76 -9.04 -0.65 35.19
N GLY A 77 -9.73 -0.34 34.09
CA GLY A 77 -10.90 0.52 34.08
C GLY A 77 -10.92 1.48 32.89
N SER A 78 -11.68 2.56 33.05
CA SER A 78 -11.81 3.62 32.04
C SER A 78 -11.39 4.96 32.61
N ALA A 79 -10.72 5.76 31.78
CA ALA A 79 -10.37 7.16 32.06
C ALA A 79 -10.68 8.01 30.83
N THR A 80 -10.75 9.32 30.98
CA THR A 80 -10.72 10.26 29.86
C THR A 80 -9.42 11.03 29.94
N VAL A 81 -8.61 10.92 28.88
CA VAL A 81 -7.40 11.73 28.74
C VAL A 81 -7.74 12.94 27.88
N THR A 82 -7.30 14.11 28.32
CA THR A 82 -7.48 15.38 27.60
C THR A 82 -6.13 15.99 27.30
N VAL A 83 -5.95 16.40 26.05
CA VAL A 83 -4.84 17.22 25.58
C VAL A 83 -5.33 18.64 25.32
N GLN A 84 -4.57 19.63 25.74
CA GLN A 84 -4.81 21.03 25.47
C GLN A 84 -3.50 21.71 25.07
N THR A 85 -3.56 22.68 24.17
CA THR A 85 -2.43 23.57 23.89
C THR A 85 -2.18 24.54 25.04
N GLU A 86 -0.92 24.92 25.31
CA GLU A 86 -0.59 25.83 26.42
C GLU A 86 -1.14 27.25 26.20
N THR A 87 -0.99 27.77 24.96
CA THR A 87 -1.30 29.18 24.67
C THR A 87 -2.57 29.36 23.85
N LEU A 88 -2.88 28.43 22.95
CA LEU A 88 -4.08 28.46 22.13
C LEU A 88 -5.26 27.76 22.85
N PRO A 89 -6.52 28.13 22.55
CA PRO A 89 -7.69 27.49 23.15
C PRO A 89 -8.09 26.19 22.42
N LEU A 90 -7.11 25.38 22.01
CA LEU A 90 -7.37 24.09 21.35
C LEU A 90 -7.28 22.95 22.38
N SER A 91 -8.30 22.10 22.39
CA SER A 91 -8.34 20.92 23.25
C SER A 91 -8.96 19.73 22.53
N GLY A 92 -8.66 18.54 23.01
CA GLY A 92 -9.25 17.29 22.56
C GLY A 92 -9.22 16.26 23.68
N SER A 93 -10.22 15.39 23.73
CA SER A 93 -10.31 14.34 24.74
C SER A 93 -10.57 12.99 24.07
N ALA A 94 -10.01 11.94 24.65
CA ALA A 94 -10.28 10.57 24.22
C ALA A 94 -10.60 9.68 25.45
N PRO A 95 -11.65 8.85 25.37
CA PRO A 95 -11.86 7.81 26.35
C PRO A 95 -10.76 6.76 26.19
N VAL A 96 -10.14 6.39 27.30
CA VAL A 96 -9.08 5.39 27.39
C VAL A 96 -9.59 4.20 28.18
N GLU A 97 -9.42 3.00 27.62
CA GLU A 97 -9.70 1.76 28.31
C GLU A 97 -8.40 1.01 28.62
N VAL A 98 -8.25 0.61 29.89
CA VAL A 98 -7.19 -0.28 30.33
C VAL A 98 -7.83 -1.61 30.74
N VAL A 99 -7.54 -2.65 29.96
CA VAL A 99 -8.19 -3.97 30.07
C VAL A 99 -7.16 -5.07 30.29
N GLN A 100 -7.60 -6.24 30.76
CA GLN A 100 -6.70 -7.34 31.08
C GLN A 100 -5.97 -7.88 29.84
N ASP A 101 -6.68 -7.99 28.72
CA ASP A 101 -6.16 -8.33 27.40
C ASP A 101 -7.17 -7.89 26.32
N PHE A 102 -6.71 -7.74 25.08
CA PHE A 102 -7.56 -7.55 23.91
C PHE A 102 -6.83 -7.91 22.61
N GLU A 103 -7.59 -8.18 21.56
CA GLU A 103 -7.12 -8.15 20.17
C GLU A 103 -7.97 -7.16 19.38
N SER A 104 -7.43 -6.70 18.26
CA SER A 104 -8.21 -5.90 17.32
C SER A 104 -9.23 -6.78 16.59
N SER A 105 -10.40 -6.23 16.26
CA SER A 105 -11.42 -7.00 15.55
C SER A 105 -11.01 -7.23 14.10
N ASN A 106 -11.02 -8.50 13.67
CA ASN A 106 -10.76 -8.86 12.28
C ASN A 106 -11.74 -8.16 11.33
N ALA A 107 -11.23 -7.75 10.17
CA ALA A 107 -12.04 -7.25 9.09
C ALA A 107 -12.96 -8.34 8.52
N PRO A 108 -14.06 -7.97 7.84
CA PRO A 108 -14.90 -8.94 7.15
C PRO A 108 -14.10 -9.78 6.15
N SER A 109 -14.49 -11.04 5.99
CA SER A 109 -13.83 -11.94 5.03
C SER A 109 -14.03 -11.45 3.59
N LYS A 110 -12.94 -11.49 2.80
CA LYS A 110 -12.91 -11.19 1.36
C LYS A 110 -12.67 -12.49 0.60
N THR A 111 -13.65 -12.87 -0.21
CA THR A 111 -13.45 -13.89 -1.23
C THR A 111 -12.75 -13.28 -2.44
N VAL A 112 -11.63 -13.88 -2.86
CA VAL A 112 -10.84 -13.48 -4.03
C VAL A 112 -11.06 -14.51 -5.13
N LYS A 113 -11.62 -14.08 -6.26
CA LYS A 113 -11.91 -14.96 -7.40
C LYS A 113 -10.68 -15.08 -8.28
N VAL A 114 -10.13 -16.28 -8.38
CA VAL A 114 -8.88 -16.53 -9.10
C VAL A 114 -9.17 -17.32 -10.38
N ALA A 115 -8.65 -16.82 -11.50
CA ALA A 115 -8.45 -17.64 -12.70
C ALA A 115 -7.11 -18.36 -12.58
N LEU A 116 -7.14 -19.68 -12.50
CA LEU A 116 -5.93 -20.51 -12.47
C LEU A 116 -5.53 -20.88 -13.89
N VAL A 117 -4.33 -20.51 -14.32
CA VAL A 117 -3.72 -20.93 -15.59
C VAL A 117 -2.68 -21.99 -15.31
N LEU A 118 -2.81 -23.16 -15.95
CA LEU A 118 -1.87 -24.26 -15.85
C LEU A 118 -1.02 -24.37 -17.12
N GLN A 119 0.25 -23.98 -17.07
CA GLN A 119 1.22 -24.29 -18.16
C GLN A 119 1.72 -25.73 -18.02
N ASN A 120 0.82 -26.70 -17.92
CA ASN A 120 1.12 -28.10 -17.61
C ASN A 120 0.53 -29.03 -18.67
N PRO A 121 0.89 -28.86 -19.96
CA PRO A 121 0.26 -29.59 -21.06
C PRO A 121 0.53 -31.09 -20.99
N VAL A 122 -0.31 -31.88 -21.68
CA VAL A 122 -0.10 -33.32 -21.88
C VAL A 122 0.93 -33.53 -22.98
N THR A 123 2.01 -34.25 -22.67
CA THR A 123 3.09 -34.53 -23.64
C THR A 123 2.75 -35.74 -24.52
N GLY A 124 3.52 -35.96 -25.59
CA GLY A 124 3.27 -37.05 -26.55
C GLY A 124 3.26 -38.49 -25.98
N ASN A 125 3.70 -38.70 -24.73
CA ASN A 125 3.60 -40.00 -24.05
C ASN A 125 2.34 -40.15 -23.17
N GLY A 126 1.41 -39.19 -23.23
CA GLY A 126 0.17 -39.18 -22.45
C GLY A 126 0.30 -38.67 -21.01
N GLN A 127 1.50 -38.36 -20.54
CA GLN A 127 1.73 -37.77 -19.21
C GLN A 127 1.69 -36.24 -19.27
N ARG A 128 1.18 -35.61 -18.21
CA ARG A 128 1.32 -34.16 -17.99
C ARG A 128 2.79 -33.78 -17.78
N LEU A 129 3.14 -32.55 -18.10
CA LEU A 129 4.54 -32.08 -18.04
C LEU A 129 5.17 -32.30 -16.65
N HIS A 130 4.46 -31.96 -15.56
CA HIS A 130 4.96 -32.21 -14.21
C HIS A 130 5.18 -33.69 -13.90
N GLN A 131 4.32 -34.60 -14.40
CA GLN A 131 4.47 -36.04 -14.18
C GLN A 131 5.70 -36.58 -14.92
N ARG A 132 5.90 -36.14 -16.16
CA ARG A 132 7.02 -36.58 -16.99
C ARG A 132 8.38 -36.22 -16.39
N PHE A 133 8.48 -35.04 -15.78
CA PHE A 133 9.73 -34.53 -15.19
C PHE A 133 9.78 -34.63 -13.66
N ASN A 134 8.84 -35.36 -13.06
CA ASN A 134 8.77 -35.61 -11.61
C ASN A 134 8.76 -34.32 -10.77
N TRP A 135 8.00 -33.32 -11.22
CA TRP A 135 7.71 -32.09 -10.48
C TRP A 135 6.40 -32.22 -9.71
N ILE A 136 6.16 -31.26 -8.80
CA ILE A 136 5.01 -31.29 -7.92
C ILE A 136 3.73 -31.06 -8.74
N ASN A 137 2.64 -31.72 -8.36
CA ASN A 137 1.35 -31.46 -8.96
C ASN A 137 0.91 -30.01 -8.64
N PRO A 138 0.72 -29.13 -9.65
CA PRO A 138 0.33 -27.74 -9.41
C PRO A 138 -1.01 -27.62 -8.68
N MET A 139 -1.96 -28.53 -8.88
CA MET A 139 -3.25 -28.48 -8.17
C MET A 139 -3.10 -28.76 -6.66
N PHE A 140 -2.12 -29.59 -6.29
CA PHE A 140 -1.76 -29.80 -4.89
C PHE A 140 -1.16 -28.52 -4.28
N LEU A 141 -0.24 -27.87 -4.99
CA LEU A 141 0.35 -26.60 -4.57
C LEU A 141 -0.69 -25.49 -4.42
N VAL A 142 -1.61 -25.35 -5.37
CA VAL A 142 -2.74 -24.39 -5.29
C VAL A 142 -3.56 -24.64 -4.03
N SER A 143 -3.91 -25.90 -3.75
CA SER A 143 -4.72 -26.25 -2.59
C SER A 143 -4.03 -25.90 -1.28
N GLN A 144 -2.73 -26.19 -1.16
CA GLN A 144 -1.95 -25.82 0.01
C GLN A 144 -1.81 -24.31 0.15
N LEU A 145 -1.45 -23.60 -0.92
CA LEU A 145 -1.23 -22.15 -0.88
C LEU A 145 -2.48 -21.38 -0.43
N LYS A 146 -3.66 -21.79 -0.90
CA LYS A 146 -4.94 -21.23 -0.45
C LYS A 146 -5.12 -21.39 1.07
N GLU A 147 -4.84 -22.59 1.59
CA GLU A 147 -4.98 -22.90 3.01
C GLU A 147 -3.99 -22.10 3.87
N GLU A 148 -2.75 -21.93 3.40
CA GLU A 148 -1.75 -21.12 4.09
C GLU A 148 -2.20 -19.67 4.25
N PHE A 149 -2.71 -19.04 3.18
CA PHE A 149 -3.19 -17.66 3.27
C PHE A 149 -4.49 -17.52 4.04
N TYR A 150 -5.40 -18.49 3.93
CA TYR A 150 -6.62 -18.50 4.73
C TYR A 150 -6.30 -18.57 6.22
N THR A 151 -5.38 -19.47 6.60
CA THR A 151 -4.94 -19.62 7.99
C THR A 151 -4.18 -18.40 8.49
N ALA A 152 -3.20 -17.91 7.73
CA ALA A 152 -2.36 -16.78 8.15
C ALA A 152 -3.13 -15.45 8.23
N SER A 153 -4.24 -15.32 7.51
CA SER A 153 -5.13 -14.15 7.59
C SER A 153 -6.27 -14.33 8.60
N ASP A 154 -6.27 -15.38 9.42
CA ASP A 154 -7.39 -15.77 10.31
C ASP A 154 -8.76 -15.77 9.60
N GLY A 155 -8.80 -16.30 8.38
CA GLY A 155 -9.99 -16.40 7.55
C GLY A 155 -10.46 -15.09 6.91
N VAL A 156 -9.71 -13.99 7.06
CA VAL A 156 -10.03 -12.70 6.42
C VAL A 156 -9.86 -12.80 4.90
N ILE A 157 -8.91 -13.57 4.39
CA ILE A 157 -8.70 -13.75 2.94
C ILE A 157 -9.03 -15.19 2.54
N ASN A 158 -9.94 -15.34 1.58
CA ASN A 158 -10.32 -16.64 1.03
C ASN A 158 -10.20 -16.65 -0.49
N PHE A 159 -9.16 -17.30 -1.01
CA PHE A 159 -9.00 -17.51 -2.45
C PHE A 159 -9.93 -18.61 -2.94
N THR A 160 -10.64 -18.36 -4.03
CA THR A 160 -11.50 -19.33 -4.70
C THR A 160 -11.14 -19.40 -6.18
N MET A 161 -10.80 -20.59 -6.67
CA MET A 161 -10.58 -20.81 -8.10
C MET A 161 -11.94 -20.84 -8.78
N VAL A 162 -12.28 -19.77 -9.50
CA VAL A 162 -13.54 -19.67 -10.24
C VAL A 162 -13.44 -20.27 -11.63
N ASP A 163 -12.21 -20.47 -12.11
CA ASP A 163 -11.92 -21.08 -13.39
C ASP A 163 -10.54 -21.76 -13.37
N THR A 164 -10.38 -22.81 -14.16
CA THR A 164 -9.11 -23.51 -14.37
C THR A 164 -8.85 -23.65 -15.86
N LEU A 165 -7.93 -22.83 -16.35
CA LEU A 165 -7.52 -22.68 -17.74
C LEU A 165 -6.32 -23.61 -17.99
N ASP A 166 -6.56 -24.72 -18.67
CA ASP A 166 -5.62 -25.84 -18.83
C ASP A 166 -5.41 -26.19 -20.31
N ASP A 167 -5.22 -25.16 -21.14
CA ASP A 167 -4.93 -25.29 -22.56
C ASP A 167 -3.47 -25.70 -22.82
N PRO A 168 -3.19 -26.39 -23.94
CA PRO A 168 -1.86 -26.89 -24.24
C PRO A 168 -0.85 -25.81 -24.67
N PHE A 169 -1.32 -24.56 -24.84
CA PHE A 169 -0.51 -23.48 -25.36
C PHE A 169 0.46 -22.93 -24.30
N LEU A 170 1.72 -22.75 -24.71
CA LEU A 170 2.77 -22.19 -23.87
C LEU A 170 3.01 -20.72 -24.22
N PHE A 171 3.03 -19.85 -23.21
CA PHE A 171 3.20 -18.41 -23.40
C PHE A 171 4.66 -17.95 -23.28
N THR A 172 5.60 -18.88 -23.13
CA THR A 172 7.04 -18.60 -23.12
C THR A 172 7.56 -18.50 -24.54
N ARG A 173 8.24 -17.40 -24.87
CA ARG A 173 8.95 -17.20 -26.13
C ARG A 173 10.44 -17.49 -26.00
N TYR A 174 11.02 -18.05 -27.05
CA TYR A 174 12.45 -18.21 -27.26
C TYR A 174 12.83 -17.60 -28.60
N TYR A 175 13.70 -16.58 -28.61
CA TYR A 175 14.03 -15.80 -29.81
C TYR A 175 12.79 -15.20 -30.52
N GLY A 176 11.81 -14.74 -29.74
CA GLY A 176 10.61 -14.10 -30.27
C GLY A 176 9.51 -15.07 -30.72
N GLU A 177 9.79 -16.38 -30.83
CA GLU A 177 8.81 -17.40 -31.20
C GLU A 177 8.33 -18.17 -29.96
N PHE A 178 7.06 -18.57 -29.94
CA PHE A 178 6.54 -19.40 -28.85
C PHE A 178 7.23 -20.76 -28.83
N ILE A 179 7.68 -21.18 -27.64
CA ILE A 179 8.28 -22.51 -27.48
C ILE A 179 7.18 -23.56 -27.68
N THR A 180 7.43 -24.52 -28.57
CA THR A 180 6.54 -25.67 -28.73
C THR A 180 6.75 -26.68 -27.60
N LEU A 181 5.70 -27.44 -27.26
CA LEU A 181 5.80 -28.48 -26.24
C LEU A 181 6.90 -29.50 -26.54
N ASP A 182 7.03 -29.95 -27.79
CA ASP A 182 8.08 -30.90 -28.18
C ASP A 182 9.48 -30.33 -27.99
N SER A 183 9.68 -29.05 -28.33
CA SER A 183 10.95 -28.36 -28.08
C SER A 183 11.24 -28.30 -26.58
N LEU A 184 10.25 -27.90 -25.78
CA LEU A 184 10.37 -27.77 -24.33
C LEU A 184 10.75 -29.12 -23.70
N VAL A 185 10.04 -30.19 -24.07
CA VAL A 185 10.33 -31.56 -23.65
C VAL A 185 11.75 -31.99 -24.04
N ALA A 186 12.19 -31.69 -25.27
CA ALA A 186 13.54 -32.00 -25.72
C ALA A 186 14.60 -31.25 -24.90
N TYR A 187 14.33 -30.00 -24.49
CA TYR A 187 15.24 -29.20 -23.67
C TYR A 187 15.38 -29.75 -22.26
N TYR A 188 14.26 -30.13 -21.62
CA TYR A 188 14.29 -30.72 -20.29
C TYR A 188 14.88 -32.13 -20.22
N SER A 189 14.85 -32.85 -21.35
CA SER A 189 15.45 -34.18 -21.45
C SER A 189 16.99 -34.14 -21.41
N GLN A 190 17.61 -32.96 -21.50
CA GLN A 190 19.05 -32.79 -21.37
C GLN A 190 19.42 -32.51 -19.90
N PRO A 191 20.35 -33.27 -19.27
CA PRO A 191 20.76 -33.03 -17.89
C PRO A 191 21.21 -31.59 -17.66
N GLY A 192 20.65 -30.94 -16.62
CA GLY A 192 20.97 -29.53 -16.29
C GLY A 192 20.36 -28.48 -17.23
N TRP A 193 19.52 -28.89 -18.19
CA TRP A 193 18.76 -28.01 -19.09
C TRP A 193 19.59 -26.88 -19.75
N PRO A 194 20.79 -27.18 -20.30
CA PRO A 194 21.75 -26.15 -20.70
C PRO A 194 21.18 -25.18 -21.72
N LYS A 195 20.28 -25.62 -22.61
CA LYS A 195 19.65 -24.73 -23.59
C LYS A 195 18.76 -23.67 -22.95
N LEU A 196 17.96 -24.04 -21.95
CA LEU A 196 17.10 -23.09 -21.23
C LEU A 196 17.92 -22.17 -20.33
N VAL A 197 18.93 -22.72 -19.63
CA VAL A 197 19.84 -21.93 -18.79
C VAL A 197 20.59 -20.89 -19.61
N ASN A 198 21.20 -21.31 -20.73
CA ASN A 198 21.93 -20.39 -21.62
C ASN A 198 21.00 -19.36 -22.25
N ALA A 199 19.78 -19.76 -22.65
CA ALA A 199 18.80 -18.84 -23.20
C ALA A 199 18.34 -17.79 -22.17
N LEU A 200 18.13 -18.17 -20.91
CA LEU A 200 17.81 -17.25 -19.83
C LEU A 200 18.96 -16.25 -19.62
N ASN A 201 20.19 -16.76 -19.47
CA ASN A 201 21.39 -15.92 -19.25
C ASN A 201 21.67 -14.97 -20.42
N ALA A 202 21.29 -15.35 -21.64
CA ALA A 202 21.40 -14.52 -22.83
C ALA A 202 20.22 -13.56 -23.03
N GLY A 203 19.21 -13.55 -22.13
CA GLY A 203 18.02 -12.71 -22.25
C GLY A 203 17.09 -13.09 -23.41
N GLN A 204 17.11 -14.35 -23.83
CA GLN A 204 16.39 -14.86 -25.01
C GLN A 204 15.05 -15.51 -24.68
N LEU A 205 14.79 -15.75 -23.39
CA LEU A 205 13.51 -16.24 -22.88
C LEU A 205 12.67 -15.10 -22.34
N GLN A 206 11.40 -15.08 -22.72
CA GLN A 206 10.45 -14.08 -22.27
C GLN A 206 9.06 -14.71 -22.12
N PHE A 207 8.41 -14.50 -20.97
CA PHE A 207 6.99 -14.80 -20.86
C PHE A 207 6.14 -13.70 -21.48
N ASP A 208 5.23 -14.07 -22.38
CA ASP A 208 4.33 -13.15 -23.07
C ASP A 208 3.00 -13.01 -22.32
N TYR A 209 2.99 -12.07 -21.36
CA TYR A 209 1.81 -11.77 -20.55
C TYR A 209 0.64 -11.20 -21.37
N ASN A 210 0.91 -10.42 -22.42
CA ASN A 210 -0.15 -9.83 -23.25
C ASN A 210 -0.83 -10.92 -24.08
N ALA A 211 -0.05 -11.85 -24.66
CA ALA A 211 -0.64 -13.02 -25.31
C ALA A 211 -1.50 -13.84 -24.35
N LEU A 212 -1.08 -14.02 -23.09
CA LEU A 212 -1.88 -14.71 -22.06
C LEU A 212 -3.20 -13.98 -21.79
N ILE A 213 -3.14 -12.67 -21.59
CA ILE A 213 -4.30 -11.82 -21.34
C ILE A 213 -5.28 -11.88 -22.51
N ASP A 214 -4.78 -11.73 -23.74
CA ASP A 214 -5.61 -11.68 -24.94
C ASP A 214 -6.25 -13.04 -25.22
N PHE A 215 -5.51 -14.14 -25.04
CA PHE A 215 -5.99 -15.49 -25.31
C PHE A 215 -7.18 -15.88 -24.42
N TYR A 216 -7.15 -15.49 -23.14
CA TYR A 216 -8.18 -15.83 -22.15
C TYR A 216 -9.14 -14.69 -21.83
N ASP A 217 -9.05 -13.57 -22.55
CA ASP A 217 -9.83 -12.34 -22.34
C ASP A 217 -9.81 -11.85 -20.86
N LEU A 218 -8.64 -11.94 -20.21
CA LEU A 218 -8.51 -11.78 -18.76
C LEU A 218 -8.86 -10.37 -18.29
N CYS A 219 -8.57 -9.34 -19.10
CA CYS A 219 -8.89 -7.96 -18.77
C CYS A 219 -10.40 -7.73 -18.76
N THR A 220 -11.13 -8.19 -19.76
CA THR A 220 -12.60 -8.08 -19.81
C THR A 220 -13.23 -8.80 -18.61
N ARG A 221 -12.76 -10.01 -18.31
CA ARG A 221 -13.23 -10.79 -17.15
C ARG A 221 -12.95 -10.07 -15.83
N ARG A 222 -11.79 -9.42 -15.68
CA ARG A 222 -11.47 -8.60 -14.50
C ARG A 222 -12.36 -7.37 -14.41
N ASP A 223 -12.55 -6.66 -15.52
CA ASP A 223 -13.31 -5.42 -15.56
C ASP A 223 -14.80 -5.65 -15.26
N ASN A 224 -15.36 -6.76 -15.75
CA ASN A 224 -16.71 -7.26 -15.43
C ASN A 224 -16.83 -7.84 -14.01
N GLY A 225 -15.72 -8.01 -13.30
CA GLY A 225 -15.69 -8.58 -11.95
C GLY A 225 -16.01 -10.08 -11.95
N GLU A 226 -15.70 -10.82 -13.00
CA GLU A 226 -15.78 -12.29 -13.00
C GLU A 226 -14.58 -12.90 -12.25
N ILE A 227 -13.43 -12.26 -12.37
CA ILE A 227 -12.18 -12.60 -11.67
C ILE A 227 -11.62 -11.38 -10.94
N ASP A 228 -10.84 -11.63 -9.90
CA ASP A 228 -10.06 -10.63 -9.18
C ASP A 228 -8.57 -10.73 -9.49
N GLU A 229 -8.08 -11.95 -9.71
CA GLU A 229 -6.66 -12.23 -9.87
C GLU A 229 -6.42 -13.43 -10.80
N VAL A 230 -5.20 -13.52 -11.35
CA VAL A 230 -4.74 -14.65 -12.15
C VAL A 230 -3.56 -15.32 -11.45
N TRP A 231 -3.64 -16.63 -11.26
CA TRP A 231 -2.50 -17.45 -10.82
C TRP A 231 -2.02 -18.28 -11.99
N VAL A 232 -0.75 -18.17 -12.34
CA VAL A 232 -0.15 -18.98 -13.39
C VAL A 232 0.84 -19.94 -12.73
N TYR A 233 0.55 -21.24 -12.81
CA TYR A 233 1.51 -22.27 -12.46
C TYR A 233 2.28 -22.67 -13.72
N ALA A 234 3.51 -22.18 -13.80
CA ALA A 234 4.39 -22.31 -14.94
C ALA A 234 5.46 -23.40 -14.74
N HIS A 235 5.98 -23.91 -15.86
CA HIS A 235 7.16 -24.77 -15.86
C HIS A 235 8.43 -23.98 -15.51
N PRO A 236 9.54 -24.64 -15.12
CA PRO A 236 10.82 -23.98 -14.90
C PRO A 236 11.29 -23.16 -16.09
N TYR A 237 11.97 -22.04 -15.86
CA TYR A 237 12.49 -21.19 -16.95
C TYR A 237 11.41 -20.65 -17.91
N ALA A 238 10.14 -20.58 -17.48
CA ALA A 238 9.09 -19.89 -18.24
C ALA A 238 9.33 -18.37 -18.36
N SER A 239 10.31 -17.82 -17.62
CA SER A 239 10.67 -16.39 -17.62
C SER A 239 9.52 -15.47 -17.18
N MET A 240 8.72 -15.97 -16.22
CA MET A 240 7.77 -15.15 -15.48
C MET A 240 8.49 -14.41 -14.34
N TYR A 241 8.11 -13.14 -14.14
CA TYR A 241 8.20 -12.52 -12.82
C TYR A 241 7.27 -13.23 -11.84
N GLU A 242 7.65 -13.25 -10.57
CA GLU A 242 6.86 -13.81 -9.46
C GLU A 242 5.49 -13.16 -9.33
N SER A 243 5.43 -11.85 -9.58
CA SER A 243 4.17 -11.12 -9.71
C SER A 243 4.32 -9.99 -10.72
N ARG A 244 3.20 -9.66 -11.37
CA ARG A 244 3.11 -8.57 -12.33
C ARG A 244 1.72 -7.95 -12.29
N LEU A 245 1.67 -6.63 -12.46
CA LEU A 245 0.41 -5.87 -12.39
C LEU A 245 0.07 -5.29 -13.76
N ALA A 246 -1.13 -5.58 -14.23
CA ALA A 246 -1.75 -4.96 -15.40
C ALA A 246 -2.85 -3.97 -14.94
N GLY A 247 -3.29 -3.11 -15.86
CA GLY A 247 -4.33 -2.11 -15.57
C GLY A 247 -3.86 -0.68 -15.81
N GLN A 248 -4.81 0.25 -15.91
CA GLN A 248 -4.56 1.64 -16.30
C GLN A 248 -3.64 2.40 -15.33
N ASN A 249 -3.70 2.05 -14.03
CA ASN A 249 -2.89 2.66 -12.98
C ASN A 249 -1.85 1.68 -12.40
N ALA A 250 -1.46 0.66 -13.16
CA ALA A 250 -0.47 -0.32 -12.71
C ALA A 250 0.87 0.36 -12.37
N PHE A 251 1.48 -0.09 -11.29
CA PHE A 251 2.78 0.38 -10.79
C PHE A 251 3.69 -0.82 -10.49
N TRP A 252 4.85 -0.54 -9.89
CA TRP A 252 5.79 -1.59 -9.51
C TRP A 252 5.15 -2.62 -8.57
N TRP A 253 5.19 -3.89 -8.97
CA TRP A 253 4.50 -4.98 -8.28
C TRP A 253 5.41 -6.21 -8.23
N ASN A 254 6.56 -6.05 -7.58
CA ASN A 254 7.75 -6.89 -7.72
C ASN A 254 8.27 -7.05 -9.17
N SER A 255 7.74 -6.25 -10.09
CA SER A 255 8.18 -6.16 -11.47
C SER A 255 7.66 -4.86 -12.08
N PRO A 256 8.20 -4.44 -13.24
CA PRO A 256 7.66 -3.32 -13.98
C PRO A 256 6.19 -3.56 -14.36
N PRO A 257 5.31 -2.54 -14.25
CA PRO A 257 3.91 -2.67 -14.64
C PRO A 257 3.81 -3.13 -16.10
N LEU A 258 2.83 -3.99 -16.35
CA LEU A 258 2.58 -4.49 -17.70
C LEU A 258 1.97 -3.38 -18.56
N THR A 259 2.52 -3.21 -19.76
CA THR A 259 2.08 -2.19 -20.72
C THR A 259 1.39 -2.84 -21.91
N ASN A 260 0.57 -2.07 -22.62
CA ASN A 260 -0.21 -2.50 -23.79
C ASN A 260 -1.29 -3.53 -23.44
N THR A 261 -1.93 -3.38 -22.28
CA THR A 261 -3.07 -4.20 -21.85
C THR A 261 -4.37 -3.43 -22.06
N SER A 262 -5.48 -4.14 -22.27
CA SER A 262 -6.84 -3.56 -22.30
C SER A 262 -7.47 -3.35 -20.91
N CYS A 263 -6.83 -3.86 -19.85
CA CYS A 263 -7.32 -3.83 -18.47
C CYS A 263 -7.57 -2.39 -17.99
N ILE A 264 -8.79 -2.10 -17.54
CA ILE A 264 -9.13 -0.85 -16.87
C ILE A 264 -8.73 -0.94 -15.39
N LYS A 265 -9.29 -1.92 -14.68
CA LYS A 265 -8.97 -2.20 -13.27
C LYS A 265 -7.60 -2.83 -13.12
N LEU A 266 -7.03 -2.73 -11.92
CA LEU A 266 -5.80 -3.45 -11.60
C LEU A 266 -6.04 -4.96 -11.65
N LEU A 267 -5.16 -5.68 -12.35
CA LEU A 267 -5.14 -7.13 -12.45
C LEU A 267 -3.77 -7.65 -12.02
N SER A 268 -3.72 -8.31 -10.87
CA SER A 268 -2.52 -9.02 -10.43
C SER A 268 -2.39 -10.36 -11.15
N ILE A 269 -1.20 -10.67 -11.61
CA ILE A 269 -0.84 -11.92 -12.27
C ILE A 269 0.33 -12.52 -11.51
N MET A 270 0.09 -13.60 -10.79
CA MET A 270 1.12 -14.34 -10.05
C MET A 270 1.78 -15.38 -10.95
N GLY A 271 3.10 -15.44 -10.94
CA GLY A 271 3.91 -16.44 -11.62
C GLY A 271 4.51 -17.42 -10.62
N PHE A 272 3.88 -18.59 -10.48
CA PHE A 272 4.37 -19.68 -9.65
C PHE A 272 5.04 -20.76 -10.49
N ASN A 273 5.94 -21.54 -9.88
CA ASN A 273 6.66 -22.62 -10.55
C ASN A 273 6.42 -23.94 -9.81
N TYR A 274 5.92 -24.96 -10.51
CA TYR A 274 5.63 -26.26 -9.90
C TYR A 274 6.84 -27.20 -9.74
N GLU A 275 8.05 -26.77 -10.11
CA GLU A 275 9.32 -27.33 -9.61
C GLU A 275 9.63 -26.87 -8.17
N ARG A 276 9.07 -25.75 -7.73
CA ARG A 276 9.22 -25.17 -6.39
C ARG A 276 8.04 -25.53 -5.49
N GLY A 277 8.19 -25.26 -4.19
CA GLY A 277 7.20 -25.57 -3.18
C GLY A 277 6.27 -24.40 -2.84
N VAL A 278 5.42 -24.65 -1.85
CA VAL A 278 4.58 -23.63 -1.21
C VAL A 278 5.36 -22.47 -0.60
N PRO A 279 6.51 -22.66 0.10
CA PRO A 279 7.19 -21.51 0.71
C PRO A 279 7.67 -20.49 -0.33
N GLU A 280 8.22 -20.92 -1.47
CA GLU A 280 8.62 -19.99 -2.54
C GLU A 280 7.42 -19.25 -3.15
N ALA A 281 6.25 -19.90 -3.24
CA ALA A 281 5.03 -19.25 -3.72
C ALA A 281 4.50 -18.22 -2.70
N MET A 282 4.59 -18.51 -1.40
CA MET A 282 4.26 -17.55 -0.34
C MET A 282 5.21 -16.35 -0.33
N GLU A 283 6.50 -16.60 -0.52
CA GLU A 283 7.55 -15.57 -0.65
C GLU A 283 7.29 -14.66 -1.86
N SER A 284 6.94 -15.26 -3.03
CA SER A 284 6.56 -14.52 -4.24
C SER A 284 5.37 -13.56 -4.01
N MET A 285 4.37 -14.01 -3.26
CA MET A 285 3.25 -13.15 -2.82
C MET A 285 3.71 -12.09 -1.81
N GLY A 286 4.75 -12.38 -1.05
CA GLY A 286 5.32 -11.49 -0.04
C GLY A 286 6.03 -10.31 -0.67
N HIS A 287 6.84 -10.53 -1.71
CA HIS A 287 7.43 -9.44 -2.48
C HIS A 287 6.36 -8.52 -3.12
N ARG A 288 5.22 -9.09 -3.53
CA ARG A 288 4.03 -8.32 -3.94
C ARG A 288 3.47 -7.51 -2.77
N ALA A 289 3.30 -8.11 -1.60
CA ALA A 289 2.82 -7.44 -0.40
C ALA A 289 3.70 -6.25 0.00
N GLU A 290 5.02 -6.43 -0.01
CA GLU A 290 5.99 -5.37 0.25
C GLU A 290 5.89 -4.23 -0.78
N SER A 291 5.75 -4.56 -2.07
CA SER A 291 5.55 -3.56 -3.13
C SER A 291 4.27 -2.75 -2.92
N ALA A 292 3.18 -3.42 -2.56
CA ALA A 292 1.88 -2.79 -2.31
C ALA A 292 1.90 -1.88 -1.06
N LEU A 293 2.49 -2.36 0.04
CA LEU A 293 2.61 -1.62 1.28
C LEU A 293 3.56 -0.43 1.12
N TRP A 294 4.68 -0.60 0.41
CA TRP A 294 5.54 0.52 0.05
C TRP A 294 4.80 1.59 -0.75
N ALA A 295 3.96 1.19 -1.71
CA ALA A 295 3.16 2.13 -2.48
C ALA A 295 2.05 2.81 -1.66
N ALA A 296 1.49 2.13 -0.66
CA ALA A 296 0.47 2.68 0.24
C ALA A 296 1.07 3.66 1.26
N PHE A 297 2.19 3.30 1.90
CA PHE A 297 2.86 4.12 2.90
C PHE A 297 3.80 5.17 2.31
N GLY A 298 4.20 5.01 1.04
CA GLY A 298 5.03 5.95 0.28
C GLY A 298 6.50 6.02 0.69
N ARG A 299 6.92 5.28 1.71
CA ARG A 299 8.29 5.26 2.23
C ARG A 299 8.59 3.96 2.98
N TRP A 300 9.84 3.51 2.85
CA TRP A 300 10.41 2.42 3.64
C TRP A 300 11.87 2.75 4.02
N ASN A 301 12.01 3.41 5.16
CA ASN A 301 13.26 3.81 5.78
C ASN A 301 13.14 3.70 7.31
N VAL A 302 13.62 2.59 7.87
CA VAL A 302 13.56 2.31 9.32
C VAL A 302 14.33 3.32 10.18
N HIS A 303 15.30 4.04 9.60
CA HIS A 303 16.08 5.07 10.29
C HIS A 303 15.44 6.46 10.24
N HIS A 304 14.23 6.60 9.70
CA HIS A 304 13.54 7.88 9.74
C HIS A 304 13.21 8.27 11.19
N PRO A 305 13.37 9.56 11.60
CA PRO A 305 13.11 9.99 12.98
C PRO A 305 11.66 9.81 13.44
N ASP A 306 10.72 9.80 12.50
CA ASP A 306 9.31 9.43 12.70
C ASP A 306 8.93 8.33 11.71
N PRO A 307 9.22 7.05 12.02
CA PRO A 307 8.93 5.95 11.11
C PRO A 307 7.41 5.71 11.03
N ASN A 308 6.92 5.39 9.84
CA ASN A 308 5.54 4.97 9.62
C ASN A 308 5.35 3.52 10.10
N ALA A 309 4.09 3.05 10.14
CA ALA A 309 3.81 1.71 10.64
C ALA A 309 4.52 0.61 9.83
N TRP A 310 4.60 0.71 8.50
CA TRP A 310 5.31 -0.27 7.66
C TRP A 310 6.82 -0.34 7.98
N GLU A 311 7.45 0.81 8.21
CA GLU A 311 8.85 0.90 8.62
C GLU A 311 9.08 0.29 10.00
N ILE A 312 8.16 0.50 10.94
CA ILE A 312 8.22 -0.16 12.25
C ILE A 312 8.07 -1.67 12.04
N TYR A 313 7.03 -2.13 11.35
CA TYR A 313 6.75 -3.57 11.12
C TYR A 313 7.97 -4.34 10.62
N THR A 314 8.67 -3.76 9.65
CA THR A 314 9.81 -4.37 8.95
C THR A 314 11.15 -4.26 9.68
N THR A 315 11.20 -3.58 10.83
CA THR A 315 12.43 -3.40 11.58
C THR A 315 12.97 -4.73 12.09
N ILE A 316 14.22 -5.05 11.75
CA ILE A 316 14.95 -6.19 12.29
C ILE A 316 15.98 -5.75 13.34
N ASP A 317 16.33 -6.65 14.25
CA ASP A 317 17.25 -6.34 15.35
C ASP A 317 18.67 -5.98 14.85
N LYS A 318 19.09 -6.51 13.69
CA LYS A 318 20.36 -6.14 13.06
C LYS A 318 20.45 -4.64 12.70
N GLU A 319 19.34 -4.04 12.27
CA GLU A 319 19.31 -2.64 11.84
C GLU A 319 19.12 -1.68 13.01
N ILE A 320 18.24 -2.05 13.96
CA ILE A 320 17.97 -1.27 15.17
C ILE A 320 18.00 -2.21 16.39
N PRO A 321 19.19 -2.40 17.01
CA PRO A 321 19.37 -3.34 18.12
C PRO A 321 18.38 -3.12 19.27
N GLY A 322 17.74 -4.20 19.73
CA GLY A 322 16.75 -4.20 20.80
C GLY A 322 15.39 -3.61 20.42
N LYS A 323 15.18 -3.27 19.15
CA LYS A 323 13.92 -2.71 18.62
C LYS A 323 13.32 -3.55 17.49
N GLY A 324 13.76 -4.81 17.35
CA GLY A 324 13.22 -5.75 16.38
C GLY A 324 11.70 -5.88 16.48
N GLN A 325 11.03 -5.95 15.33
CA GLN A 325 9.58 -6.05 15.20
C GLN A 325 9.28 -7.41 14.55
N VAL A 326 8.65 -7.43 13.39
CA VAL A 326 8.41 -8.67 12.64
C VAL A 326 9.56 -8.93 11.67
N GLY A 327 9.94 -7.92 10.90
CA GLY A 327 10.89 -8.07 9.80
C GLY A 327 10.18 -8.07 8.45
N ASN A 328 10.89 -8.51 7.42
CA ASN A 328 10.43 -8.43 6.04
C ASN A 328 10.51 -9.83 5.39
N ILE A 329 10.05 -9.99 4.14
CA ILE A 329 9.92 -11.33 3.54
C ILE A 329 11.27 -12.06 3.42
N HIS A 330 12.37 -11.31 3.38
CA HIS A 330 13.75 -11.79 3.29
C HIS A 330 14.39 -12.04 4.66
N TYR A 331 14.13 -11.15 5.63
CA TYR A 331 14.83 -11.06 6.91
C TYR A 331 13.87 -11.28 8.08
N PRO A 332 13.99 -12.41 8.78
CA PRO A 332 13.48 -12.54 10.13
C PRO A 332 14.00 -11.46 11.06
N VAL A 333 13.25 -11.16 12.12
CA VAL A 333 13.66 -10.21 13.15
C VAL A 333 15.07 -10.45 13.71
N ASN A 334 15.54 -11.71 13.72
CA ASN A 334 16.87 -12.10 14.19
C ASN A 334 17.89 -12.39 13.06
N GLY A 335 17.50 -12.25 11.80
CA GLY A 335 18.30 -12.59 10.63
C GLY A 335 19.53 -11.68 10.46
N LEU A 336 20.64 -12.25 10.00
CA LEU A 336 21.89 -11.53 9.77
C LEU A 336 22.25 -11.39 8.28
N SER A 337 21.70 -12.25 7.43
CA SER A 337 21.82 -12.22 5.97
C SER A 337 20.47 -12.48 5.31
N ASP A 338 20.43 -12.28 4.00
CA ASP A 338 19.24 -12.56 3.19
C ASP A 338 18.84 -14.04 3.36
N TYR A 339 17.54 -14.30 3.53
CA TYR A 339 16.95 -15.64 3.71
C TYR A 339 17.47 -16.44 4.91
N ASP A 340 17.95 -15.75 5.96
CA ASP A 340 18.51 -16.37 7.18
C ASP A 340 17.43 -16.89 8.14
N PHE A 341 16.52 -17.73 7.63
CA PHE A 341 15.36 -18.27 8.33
C PHE A 341 15.69 -19.27 9.45
N SER A 342 16.91 -19.80 9.49
CA SER A 342 17.34 -20.79 10.48
C SER A 342 18.27 -20.21 11.54
N ASN A 343 18.37 -18.88 11.62
CA ASN A 343 19.22 -18.21 12.61
C ASN A 343 18.77 -18.53 14.05
N THR A 344 19.66 -19.09 14.85
CA THR A 344 19.37 -19.50 16.23
C THR A 344 19.57 -18.38 17.27
N ARG A 345 20.05 -17.21 16.85
CA ARG A 345 20.28 -16.04 17.70
C ARG A 345 18.98 -15.57 18.34
N TYR A 346 19.00 -15.42 19.66
CA TYR A 346 17.91 -14.81 20.41
C TYR A 346 17.96 -13.29 20.30
N VAL A 347 16.79 -12.68 20.06
CA VAL A 347 16.59 -11.22 20.01
C VAL A 347 15.34 -10.82 20.76
N ILE A 348 15.32 -9.58 21.26
CA ILE A 348 14.10 -8.96 21.78
C ILE A 348 13.24 -8.52 20.60
N THR A 349 11.95 -8.83 20.65
CA THR A 349 10.96 -8.42 19.65
C THR A 349 9.71 -7.82 20.27
N TYR A 350 9.06 -6.94 19.51
CA TYR A 350 7.73 -6.38 19.75
C TYR A 350 6.64 -7.00 18.86
N ALA A 351 6.93 -8.11 18.15
CA ALA A 351 6.06 -8.71 17.12
C ALA A 351 4.60 -8.93 17.57
N ASP A 352 4.36 -9.37 18.80
CA ASP A 352 3.01 -9.72 19.27
C ASP A 352 2.06 -8.50 19.34
N ASN A 353 2.60 -7.28 19.41
CA ASN A 353 1.80 -6.06 19.40
C ASN A 353 1.04 -5.88 18.07
N TRP A 354 1.53 -6.48 16.98
CA TRP A 354 0.91 -6.36 15.67
C TRP A 354 -0.44 -7.07 15.56
N LYS A 355 -0.75 -8.00 16.48
CA LYS A 355 -2.11 -8.57 16.63
C LYS A 355 -3.14 -7.58 17.19
N ARG A 356 -2.68 -6.42 17.66
CA ARG A 356 -3.50 -5.33 18.20
C ARG A 356 -3.40 -4.07 17.35
N TYR A 357 -2.84 -4.14 16.14
CA TYR A 357 -2.70 -2.94 15.29
C TYR A 357 -4.07 -2.21 15.18
N PRO A 358 -4.14 -0.89 15.40
CA PRO A 358 -3.04 0.08 15.49
C PRO A 358 -2.43 0.32 16.89
N TYR A 359 -2.83 -0.45 17.91
CA TYR A 359 -2.35 -0.28 19.29
C TYR A 359 -0.99 -0.94 19.50
N LEU A 360 0.08 -0.26 19.09
CA LEU A 360 1.46 -0.73 19.26
C LEU A 360 1.97 -0.37 20.67
N LEU A 361 1.82 -1.32 21.61
CA LEU A 361 2.31 -1.19 22.98
C LEU A 361 3.82 -1.47 23.08
N ASP A 362 4.39 -1.22 24.25
CA ASP A 362 5.80 -1.45 24.56
C ASP A 362 6.10 -2.86 25.12
N GLN A 363 5.20 -3.82 24.88
CA GLN A 363 5.41 -5.21 25.30
C GLN A 363 6.45 -5.90 24.42
N THR A 364 7.35 -6.63 25.08
CA THR A 364 8.42 -7.36 24.40
C THR A 364 8.52 -8.79 24.87
N ARG A 365 9.06 -9.65 24.02
CA ARG A 365 9.56 -10.98 24.40
C ARG A 365 10.82 -11.33 23.63
N THR A 366 11.47 -12.42 24.03
CA THR A 366 12.65 -12.93 23.35
C THR A 366 12.26 -14.04 22.37
N VAL A 367 12.79 -13.99 21.14
CA VAL A 367 12.51 -14.99 20.09
C VAL A 367 13.79 -15.41 19.36
N ASN A 368 13.75 -16.58 18.74
CA ASN A 368 14.68 -17.04 17.71
C ASN A 368 13.92 -17.91 16.69
N CYS A 369 14.64 -18.61 15.80
CA CYS A 369 13.98 -19.38 14.75
C CYS A 369 13.07 -20.51 15.21
N LEU A 370 13.14 -20.96 16.47
CA LEU A 370 12.23 -21.99 16.99
C LEU A 370 10.77 -21.55 16.94
N GLU A 371 10.50 -20.25 16.99
CA GLU A 371 9.16 -19.68 16.85
C GLU A 371 8.50 -20.04 15.50
N TRP A 372 9.32 -20.24 14.46
CA TRP A 372 8.88 -20.57 13.11
C TRP A 372 9.53 -21.86 12.59
N ASN A 373 9.86 -22.77 13.51
CA ASN A 373 10.48 -24.08 13.23
C ASN A 373 11.76 -24.01 12.38
N CYS A 374 12.48 -22.89 12.41
CA CYS A 374 13.74 -22.67 11.68
C CYS A 374 13.67 -23.03 10.19
N SER A 375 12.49 -22.82 9.58
CA SER A 375 12.20 -23.22 8.21
C SER A 375 11.66 -22.04 7.42
N HIS A 376 11.87 -22.08 6.10
CA HIS A 376 11.34 -21.07 5.19
C HIS A 376 9.81 -20.99 5.27
N LEU A 377 9.09 -22.11 5.17
CA LEU A 377 7.62 -22.14 5.26
C LEU A 377 7.12 -21.66 6.63
N GLY A 378 7.77 -22.08 7.71
CA GLY A 378 7.41 -21.62 9.04
C GLY A 378 7.58 -20.11 9.18
N TYR A 379 8.65 -19.53 8.64
CA TYR A 379 8.86 -18.08 8.69
C TYR A 379 7.80 -17.34 7.86
N MET A 380 7.45 -17.83 6.67
CA MET A 380 6.36 -17.27 5.87
C MET A 380 5.04 -17.23 6.67
N ARG A 381 4.67 -18.36 7.31
CA ARG A 381 3.49 -18.41 8.19
C ARG A 381 3.57 -17.39 9.31
N TRP A 382 4.72 -17.31 9.98
CA TRP A 382 4.94 -16.37 11.08
C TRP A 382 4.78 -14.93 10.59
N TRP A 383 5.45 -14.53 9.50
CA TRP A 383 5.39 -13.18 8.95
C TRP A 383 3.95 -12.80 8.57
N TYR A 384 3.28 -13.59 7.73
CA TYR A 384 1.91 -13.32 7.31
C TYR A 384 0.92 -13.29 8.50
N SER A 385 1.08 -14.16 9.50
CA SER A 385 0.21 -14.17 10.69
C SER A 385 0.30 -12.90 11.54
N HIS A 386 1.37 -12.12 11.40
CA HIS A 386 1.53 -10.83 12.07
C HIS A 386 1.08 -9.65 11.20
N LEU A 387 0.76 -9.83 9.92
CA LEU A 387 0.22 -8.73 9.10
C LEU A 387 -1.14 -8.27 9.64
N PRO A 388 -1.36 -6.96 9.82
CA PRO A 388 -2.63 -6.40 10.25
C PRO A 388 -3.79 -6.79 9.33
N ARG A 389 -4.90 -7.22 9.92
CA ARG A 389 -6.10 -7.73 9.24
C ARG A 389 -7.39 -7.19 9.83
N PHE A 390 -7.31 -6.01 10.42
CA PHE A 390 -8.33 -5.49 11.34
C PHE A 390 -9.20 -4.41 10.72
N THR A 391 -10.37 -4.18 11.32
CA THR A 391 -11.26 -3.09 10.93
C THR A 391 -10.66 -1.70 11.24
N GLY A 392 -11.16 -0.69 10.53
CA GLY A 392 -10.82 0.71 10.75
C GLY A 392 -9.64 1.21 9.94
N VAL A 393 -9.33 2.49 10.16
CA VAL A 393 -8.29 3.25 9.46
C VAL A 393 -7.49 4.01 10.50
N SER A 394 -6.17 3.96 10.38
CA SER A 394 -5.23 4.63 11.26
C SER A 394 -4.21 5.38 10.42
N ASP A 395 -3.95 6.65 10.77
CA ASP A 395 -3.01 7.49 10.04
C ASP A 395 -3.25 7.53 8.52
N SER A 396 -4.53 7.62 8.12
CA SER A 396 -4.96 7.62 6.72
C SER A 396 -4.61 6.34 5.95
N THR A 397 -4.37 5.25 6.67
CA THR A 397 -4.10 3.92 6.11
C THR A 397 -5.10 2.91 6.67
N LEU A 398 -5.62 2.04 5.81
CA LEU A 398 -6.46 0.92 6.20
C LEU A 398 -5.74 -0.01 7.16
N ASN A 399 -6.40 -0.43 8.25
CA ASN A 399 -5.85 -1.35 9.24
C ASN A 399 -5.77 -2.80 8.75
N ASN A 400 -6.52 -3.15 7.72
CA ASN A 400 -6.42 -4.44 7.04
C ASN A 400 -5.40 -4.34 5.89
N TRP A 401 -4.15 -4.68 6.19
CA TRP A 401 -3.03 -4.56 5.25
C TRP A 401 -3.09 -5.58 4.12
N TRP A 402 -3.78 -6.72 4.33
CA TRP A 402 -4.00 -7.71 3.28
C TRP A 402 -4.66 -7.11 2.04
N MET A 403 -5.60 -6.19 2.24
CA MET A 403 -6.31 -5.56 1.13
C MET A 403 -5.39 -4.77 0.20
N TYR A 404 -4.26 -4.22 0.67
CA TYR A 404 -3.36 -3.49 -0.22
C TYR A 404 -2.79 -4.37 -1.33
N PHE A 405 -2.44 -5.62 -1.02
CA PHE A 405 -1.95 -6.50 -2.06
C PHE A 405 -3.04 -7.34 -2.69
N ILE A 406 -4.18 -7.59 -2.06
CA ILE A 406 -5.29 -8.35 -2.65
C ILE A 406 -6.17 -7.49 -3.58
N ASP A 407 -6.49 -6.27 -3.17
CA ASP A 407 -7.42 -5.36 -3.87
C ASP A 407 -7.02 -3.89 -3.56
N TYR A 408 -5.90 -3.47 -4.15
CA TYR A 408 -5.24 -2.19 -3.83
C TYR A 408 -6.17 -0.99 -3.99
N GLU A 409 -6.98 -0.97 -5.06
CA GLU A 409 -7.92 0.12 -5.35
C GLU A 409 -8.96 0.23 -4.22
N ALA A 410 -9.59 -0.88 -3.82
CA ALA A 410 -10.53 -0.89 -2.71
C ALA A 410 -9.90 -0.51 -1.37
N ALA A 411 -8.63 -0.88 -1.14
CA ALA A 411 -7.91 -0.52 0.08
C ALA A 411 -7.68 1.00 0.17
N VAL A 412 -7.23 1.61 -0.93
CA VAL A 412 -7.03 3.06 -1.04
C VAL A 412 -8.36 3.80 -0.90
N ASP A 413 -9.39 3.38 -1.61
CA ASP A 413 -10.72 4.00 -1.53
C ASP A 413 -11.29 3.94 -0.11
N SER A 414 -11.13 2.80 0.57
CA SER A 414 -11.57 2.63 1.96
C SER A 414 -10.80 3.55 2.92
N ALA A 415 -9.48 3.69 2.74
CA ALA A 415 -8.66 4.59 3.55
C ALA A 415 -9.07 6.06 3.35
N LEU A 416 -9.33 6.47 2.10
CA LEU A 416 -9.75 7.82 1.75
C LEU A 416 -11.15 8.16 2.27
N ALA A 417 -12.10 7.24 2.16
CA ALA A 417 -13.47 7.43 2.63
C ALA A 417 -13.54 7.65 4.15
N HIS A 418 -12.73 6.92 4.92
CA HIS A 418 -12.67 7.07 6.39
C HIS A 418 -11.96 8.33 6.85
N ALA A 419 -11.03 8.87 6.05
CA ALA A 419 -10.31 10.09 6.40
C ALA A 419 -11.18 11.36 6.32
N GLY A 420 -12.46 11.25 5.93
CA GLY A 420 -13.37 12.41 5.81
C GLY A 420 -12.92 13.43 4.77
N ILE A 421 -11.97 13.07 3.89
CA ILE A 421 -11.39 13.94 2.88
C ILE A 421 -12.40 14.07 1.72
N VAL A 422 -13.46 14.84 1.95
CA VAL A 422 -14.30 15.44 0.89
C VAL A 422 -13.53 16.63 0.29
N GLY A 423 -12.33 16.37 -0.25
CA GLY A 423 -11.43 17.42 -0.72
C GLY A 423 -10.52 17.00 -1.86
N ILE A 424 -10.53 15.72 -2.23
CA ILE A 424 -9.94 15.28 -3.48
C ILE A 424 -10.96 15.66 -4.57
N PRO A 425 -10.65 16.58 -5.50
CA PRO A 425 -11.50 16.76 -6.66
C PRO A 425 -11.62 15.40 -7.34
N GLN A 426 -12.84 14.88 -7.48
CA GLN A 426 -13.04 13.66 -8.24
C GLN A 426 -12.75 13.97 -9.71
N PRO A 427 -12.16 13.02 -10.47
CA PRO A 427 -12.03 13.19 -11.90
C PRO A 427 -13.41 13.41 -12.52
N LEU A 428 -13.52 14.32 -13.50
CA LEU A 428 -14.77 14.55 -14.20
C LEU A 428 -15.27 13.24 -14.85
N GLU A 429 -16.38 12.69 -14.36
CA GLU A 429 -16.91 11.40 -14.81
C GLU A 429 -17.31 11.42 -16.30
N GLY A 430 -17.08 10.29 -16.99
CA GLY A 430 -17.50 10.09 -18.39
C GLY A 430 -16.59 10.68 -19.47
N ARG A 431 -15.36 11.11 -19.13
CA ARG A 431 -14.39 11.64 -20.10
C ARG A 431 -13.23 10.66 -20.37
N PRO A 432 -12.72 10.59 -21.61
CA PRO A 432 -11.52 9.82 -21.90
C PRO A 432 -10.33 10.37 -21.10
N LEU A 433 -9.47 9.48 -20.61
CA LEU A 433 -8.32 9.86 -19.79
C LEU A 433 -7.41 10.85 -20.52
N PRO A 434 -6.92 11.89 -19.83
CA PRO A 434 -6.09 12.90 -20.47
C PRO A 434 -4.75 12.31 -20.90
N ARG A 435 -4.39 12.53 -22.17
CA ARG A 435 -3.12 12.03 -22.74
C ARG A 435 -1.90 12.83 -22.30
N ALA A 436 -2.08 13.97 -21.65
CA ALA A 436 -1.02 14.90 -21.31
C ALA A 436 -1.19 15.50 -19.91
N PHE A 437 -0.05 15.84 -19.30
CA PHE A 437 0.01 16.68 -18.12
C PHE A 437 -0.20 18.14 -18.51
N LEU A 438 -1.32 18.72 -18.08
CA LEU A 438 -1.68 20.09 -18.44
C LEU A 438 -2.24 20.83 -17.24
N LEU A 439 -1.73 22.03 -17.00
CA LEU A 439 -2.33 23.04 -16.14
C LEU A 439 -2.98 24.09 -17.05
N GLU A 440 -4.30 24.16 -17.04
CA GLU A 440 -5.05 25.11 -17.83
C GLU A 440 -4.94 26.52 -17.26
N GLN A 441 -5.28 27.51 -18.08
CA GLN A 441 -5.48 28.87 -17.62
C GLN A 441 -6.72 28.91 -16.72
N ASN A 442 -6.61 29.51 -15.53
CA ASN A 442 -7.73 29.68 -14.63
C ASN A 442 -8.82 30.50 -15.34
N TYR A 443 -10.09 30.15 -15.11
CA TYR A 443 -11.22 30.87 -15.68
C TYR A 443 -12.27 31.16 -14.60
N PRO A 444 -12.79 32.40 -14.50
CA PRO A 444 -12.36 33.59 -15.25
C PRO A 444 -10.92 34.05 -14.93
N ASN A 445 -10.27 34.77 -15.84
CA ASN A 445 -9.01 35.48 -15.58
C ASN A 445 -8.94 36.75 -16.44
N PRO A 446 -8.97 37.97 -15.86
CA PRO A 446 -8.98 38.25 -14.42
C PRO A 446 -10.27 37.81 -13.71
N PHE A 447 -10.25 37.72 -12.38
CA PHE A 447 -11.38 37.22 -11.57
C PHE A 447 -11.59 37.98 -10.26
N ASN A 448 -12.80 37.87 -9.69
CA ASN A 448 -13.21 38.45 -8.42
C ASN A 448 -14.33 37.63 -7.74
N PRO A 449 -14.17 37.15 -6.48
CA PRO A 449 -12.91 36.76 -5.87
C PRO A 449 -12.51 35.33 -6.25
N ALA A 450 -13.38 34.57 -6.93
CA ALA A 450 -13.18 33.15 -7.22
C ALA A 450 -12.89 32.87 -8.71
N THR A 451 -12.06 31.86 -8.96
CA THR A 451 -11.78 31.30 -10.28
C THR A 451 -11.71 29.78 -10.19
N THR A 452 -11.94 29.09 -11.30
CA THR A 452 -11.66 27.66 -11.39
C THR A 452 -10.28 27.43 -11.99
N ILE A 453 -9.47 26.57 -11.36
CA ILE A 453 -8.21 26.05 -11.88
C ILE A 453 -8.46 24.62 -12.35
N ARG A 454 -8.22 24.36 -13.62
CA ARG A 454 -8.33 23.03 -14.21
C ARG A 454 -6.96 22.47 -14.54
N PHE A 455 -6.80 21.18 -14.33
CA PHE A 455 -5.60 20.49 -14.72
C PHE A 455 -5.88 19.02 -15.04
N SER A 456 -4.99 18.42 -15.81
CA SER A 456 -5.08 17.03 -16.22
C SER A 456 -3.83 16.27 -15.82
N LEU A 457 -4.04 15.08 -15.29
CA LEU A 457 -2.98 14.15 -14.89
C LEU A 457 -3.08 12.87 -15.73
N PRO A 458 -2.08 12.57 -16.56
CA PRO A 458 -2.09 11.36 -17.37
C PRO A 458 -1.79 10.10 -16.55
N GLN A 459 -1.23 10.24 -15.34
CA GLN A 459 -0.88 9.15 -14.43
C GLN A 459 -1.06 9.62 -12.98
N ALA A 460 -1.36 8.69 -12.07
CA ALA A 460 -1.46 8.96 -10.65
C ALA A 460 -0.13 9.45 -10.06
N GLY A 461 -0.17 10.37 -9.11
CA GLY A 461 1.03 10.92 -8.48
C GLY A 461 0.72 11.86 -7.33
N LEU A 462 1.74 12.14 -6.51
CA LEU A 462 1.70 13.19 -5.49
C LEU A 462 1.68 14.54 -6.19
N VAL A 463 0.54 15.23 -6.12
CA VAL A 463 0.29 16.49 -6.80
C VAL A 463 0.28 17.62 -5.80
N LYS A 464 1.10 18.63 -6.06
CA LYS A 464 1.10 19.88 -5.32
C LYS A 464 0.65 21.02 -6.22
N LEU A 465 -0.45 21.69 -5.86
CA LEU A 465 -0.91 22.91 -6.50
C LEU A 465 -0.74 24.06 -5.49
N LYS A 466 0.10 25.03 -5.82
CA LYS A 466 0.45 26.15 -4.92
C LYS A 466 0.32 27.49 -5.62
N ILE A 467 -0.03 28.52 -4.85
CA ILE A 467 -0.13 29.92 -5.26
C ILE A 467 1.09 30.69 -4.77
N PHE A 468 1.63 31.58 -5.61
CA PHE A 468 2.78 32.41 -5.34
C PHE A 468 2.50 33.87 -5.71
N ASP A 469 3.11 34.80 -4.99
CA ASP A 469 3.13 36.21 -5.35
C ASP A 469 4.20 36.54 -6.40
N VAL A 470 4.28 37.80 -6.81
CA VAL A 470 5.26 38.27 -7.81
C VAL A 470 6.73 38.15 -7.36
N LEU A 471 6.97 38.03 -6.05
CA LEU A 471 8.31 37.83 -5.47
C LEU A 471 8.66 36.34 -5.35
N GLY A 472 7.74 35.45 -5.75
CA GLY A 472 7.91 34.00 -5.66
C GLY A 472 7.69 33.44 -4.26
N ARG A 473 7.12 34.21 -3.34
CA ARG A 473 6.75 33.72 -2.00
C ARG A 473 5.47 32.89 -2.11
N GLU A 474 5.45 31.75 -1.43
CA GLU A 474 4.25 30.91 -1.37
C GLU A 474 3.17 31.63 -0.56
N VAL A 475 1.99 31.75 -1.16
CA VAL A 475 0.83 32.46 -0.59
C VAL A 475 -0.20 31.45 -0.09
N LYS A 476 -0.40 30.33 -0.80
CA LYS A 476 -1.37 29.30 -0.43
C LYS A 476 -1.03 27.96 -1.07
N THR A 477 -1.22 26.86 -0.35
CA THR A 477 -1.26 25.51 -0.94
C THR A 477 -2.72 25.12 -1.16
N LEU A 478 -3.08 24.76 -2.39
CA LEU A 478 -4.44 24.38 -2.79
C LEU A 478 -4.66 22.87 -2.86
N LEU A 479 -3.60 22.12 -3.16
CA LEU A 479 -3.59 20.66 -3.20
C LEU A 479 -2.19 20.18 -2.84
N ASN A 480 -2.06 19.13 -2.05
CA ASN A 480 -0.79 18.48 -1.72
C ASN A 480 -1.03 16.99 -1.42
N GLU A 481 -1.65 16.30 -2.37
CA GLU A 481 -2.20 14.96 -2.17
C GLU A 481 -1.81 14.03 -3.30
N ARG A 482 -1.79 12.72 -3.03
CA ARG A 482 -1.65 11.72 -4.07
C ARG A 482 -3.03 11.49 -4.70
N ILE A 483 -3.16 11.83 -5.97
CA ILE A 483 -4.43 11.70 -6.72
C ILE A 483 -4.21 10.86 -7.98
N ASN A 484 -5.28 10.25 -8.46
CA ASN A 484 -5.26 9.36 -9.62
C ASN A 484 -5.03 10.10 -10.95
N SER A 485 -5.03 9.37 -12.07
CA SER A 485 -5.09 10.00 -13.39
C SER A 485 -6.50 10.54 -13.66
N GLY A 486 -6.60 11.66 -14.37
CA GLY A 486 -7.90 12.29 -14.66
C GLY A 486 -7.83 13.79 -14.90
N GLU A 487 -8.98 14.36 -15.26
CA GLU A 487 -9.19 15.81 -15.32
C GLU A 487 -9.77 16.30 -14.00
N TYR A 488 -9.13 17.30 -13.42
CA TYR A 488 -9.46 17.87 -12.13
C TYR A 488 -9.87 19.33 -12.27
N SER A 489 -10.86 19.72 -11.49
CA SER A 489 -11.37 21.08 -11.42
C SER A 489 -11.41 21.52 -9.97
N LEU A 490 -10.63 22.55 -9.64
CA LEU A 490 -10.55 23.08 -8.29
C LEU A 490 -10.98 24.56 -8.29
N GLU A 491 -11.89 24.91 -7.40
CA GLU A 491 -12.22 26.33 -7.18
C GLU A 491 -11.18 26.97 -6.28
N PHE A 492 -10.71 28.14 -6.68
CA PHE A 492 -9.79 28.97 -5.93
C PHE A 492 -10.46 30.31 -5.59
N ASP A 493 -10.71 30.51 -4.31
CA ASP A 493 -11.14 31.80 -3.76
C ASP A 493 -9.92 32.65 -3.33
N ALA A 494 -9.79 33.82 -3.95
CA ALA A 494 -8.77 34.83 -3.72
C ALA A 494 -9.30 36.05 -2.94
N SER A 495 -10.44 35.94 -2.26
CA SER A 495 -11.04 37.00 -1.42
C SER A 495 -10.04 37.59 -0.39
N GLY A 496 -9.15 36.74 0.13
CA GLY A 496 -8.04 37.09 1.03
C GLY A 496 -6.83 37.78 0.39
N LEU A 497 -6.74 37.86 -0.94
CA LEU A 497 -5.58 38.39 -1.66
C LEU A 497 -5.80 39.83 -2.14
N ALA A 498 -4.72 40.60 -2.30
CA ALA A 498 -4.80 41.94 -2.89
C ALA A 498 -5.04 41.86 -4.41
N SER A 499 -5.61 42.89 -5.03
CA SER A 499 -5.62 42.98 -6.49
C SER A 499 -4.20 42.95 -7.03
N GLY A 500 -3.93 42.14 -8.03
CA GLY A 500 -2.57 42.00 -8.54
C GLY A 500 -2.35 40.73 -9.33
N ILE A 501 -1.08 40.54 -9.71
CA ILE A 501 -0.63 39.38 -10.46
C ILE A 501 -0.15 38.32 -9.46
N TYR A 502 -0.63 37.09 -9.66
CA TYR A 502 -0.20 35.91 -8.92
C TYR A 502 0.18 34.80 -9.89
N PHE A 503 0.87 33.79 -9.38
CA PHE A 503 1.22 32.60 -10.13
C PHE A 503 0.70 31.36 -9.41
N TYR A 504 0.20 30.39 -10.14
CA TYR A 504 -0.11 29.08 -9.60
C TYR A 504 0.74 28.02 -10.29
N ARG A 505 1.28 27.10 -9.49
CA ARG A 505 2.20 26.05 -9.93
C ARG A 505 1.67 24.69 -9.53
N LEU A 506 1.55 23.82 -10.52
CA LEU A 506 1.27 22.40 -10.37
C LEU A 506 2.58 21.63 -10.46
N SER A 507 2.87 20.76 -9.50
CA SER A 507 4.02 19.85 -9.51
C SER A 507 3.59 18.42 -9.19
N VAL A 508 4.14 17.43 -9.90
CA VAL A 508 3.79 16.00 -9.73
C VAL A 508 5.03 15.14 -9.49
N THR A 509 4.92 14.20 -8.53
CA THR A 509 5.97 13.20 -8.19
C THR A 509 5.34 11.80 -8.06
N PRO A 510 5.93 10.72 -8.63
CA PRO A 510 7.16 10.69 -9.43
C PRO A 510 6.99 11.35 -10.83
N PRO A 511 8.08 11.78 -11.49
CA PRO A 511 8.03 12.36 -12.83
C PRO A 511 7.45 11.38 -13.86
N PHE A 512 6.67 11.89 -14.82
CA PHE A 512 6.19 11.10 -15.96
C PHE A 512 7.39 10.53 -16.78
N LYS A 513 7.18 9.41 -17.49
CA LYS A 513 8.20 8.77 -18.35
C LYS A 513 9.02 9.82 -19.12
N GLY A 514 10.34 9.83 -18.92
CA GLY A 514 11.28 10.79 -19.54
C GLY A 514 12.05 11.70 -18.57
N GLY A 515 11.91 11.53 -17.24
CA GLY A 515 12.83 12.12 -16.26
C GLY A 515 12.68 13.62 -16.00
N ARG A 516 11.61 14.27 -16.50
CA ARG A 516 11.30 15.66 -16.15
C ARG A 516 10.21 15.69 -15.09
N VAL A 517 10.50 16.33 -13.96
CA VAL A 517 9.49 16.68 -12.95
C VAL A 517 8.37 17.44 -13.65
N GLY A 518 7.13 16.94 -13.55
CA GLY A 518 5.97 17.59 -14.17
C GLY A 518 5.65 18.86 -13.42
N VAL A 519 6.28 19.98 -13.78
CA VAL A 519 6.02 21.30 -13.21
C VAL A 519 5.46 22.22 -14.29
N GLN A 520 4.26 22.76 -14.07
CA GLN A 520 3.70 23.82 -14.90
C GLN A 520 3.29 24.99 -14.01
N THR A 521 3.52 26.22 -14.50
CA THR A 521 3.15 27.45 -13.81
C THR A 521 2.33 28.33 -14.76
N ARG A 522 1.31 28.97 -14.23
CA ARG A 522 0.43 29.89 -14.96
C ARG A 522 0.25 31.17 -14.17
N LYS A 523 -0.04 32.25 -14.88
CA LYS A 523 -0.28 33.59 -14.31
C LYS A 523 -1.79 33.76 -14.12
N MET A 524 -2.21 34.32 -12.99
CA MET A 524 -3.58 34.75 -12.75
C MET A 524 -3.61 36.20 -12.27
N VAL A 525 -4.72 36.89 -12.53
CA VAL A 525 -4.92 38.31 -12.18
C VAL A 525 -6.15 38.41 -11.30
N VAL A 526 -5.94 38.80 -10.05
CA VAL A 526 -7.03 39.09 -9.10
C VAL A 526 -7.43 40.55 -9.29
N MET A 527 -8.70 40.82 -9.51
CA MET A 527 -9.26 42.18 -9.53
C MET A 527 -10.31 42.28 -8.44
N LYS A 528 -10.09 43.12 -7.42
CA LYS A 528 -11.15 43.52 -6.48
C LYS A 528 -12.03 44.60 -7.07
#